data_AF-A0A645EQ03-F1
#
_entry.id   AF-A0A645EQ03-F1
#
_cell.length_a   1.000
_cell.length_b   1.000
_cell.length_c   1.000
_cell.angle_alpha   90.00
_cell.angle_beta   90.00
_cell.angle_gamma   90.00
#
_symmetry.space_group_name_H-M   'P 1'
#
loop_
_entity.id
_entity.type
_entity.pdbx_description
1 polymer ?
#
loop_
_entity_poly.entity_id
_entity_poly.type
_entity_poly.pdbx_seq_one_letter_code
_entity_poly.pdbx_strand_id
1 'polypeptide(L)' 'MLLGAQLMGERETAIRIDPIAVAIDRGMTTDELGFADFGYAPPFAGVWDAIAVAANAAK' A
#
# COMPACT_ATOMS: atom_id res chain seq x y z
N MET A 1 -8.11 -11.10 -2.81
CA MET A 1 -6.74 -11.65 -2.87
C MET A 1 -5.94 -10.80 -3.84
N LEU A 2 -4.77 -10.31 -3.43
CA LEU A 2 -3.91 -9.47 -4.27
C LEU A 2 -3.14 -10.33 -5.28
N LEU A 3 -3.19 -9.96 -6.56
CA LEU A 3 -2.46 -10.64 -7.63
C LEU A 3 -1.16 -9.92 -8.02
N GLY A 4 -1.05 -8.65 -7.66
CA GLY A 4 0.06 -7.78 -8.04
C GLY A 4 -0.29 -6.31 -7.79
N ALA A 5 0.71 -5.44 -7.90
CA ALA A 5 0.49 -4.00 -8.02
C ALA A 5 1.57 -3.38 -8.91
N GLN A 6 1.29 -2.17 -9.39
CA GLN A 6 2.23 -1.35 -10.14
C GLN A 6 2.25 0.04 -9.52
N LEU A 7 3.42 0.64 -9.47
CA LEU A 7 3.65 1.93 -8.82
C LEU A 7 4.38 2.85 -9.81
N MET A 8 3.94 4.11 -9.88
CA MET A 8 4.58 5.15 -10.68
C MET A 8 4.45 6.49 -9.97
N GLY A 9 5.54 7.25 -9.92
CA GLY A 9 5.58 8.57 -9.30
C GLY A 9 7.01 9.11 -9.23
N GLU A 10 7.13 10.42 -9.06
CA GLU A 10 8.42 11.13 -9.11
C GLU A 10 9.24 11.00 -7.81
N ARG A 11 8.58 10.78 -6.67
CA ARG A 11 9.21 10.71 -5.33
C ARG A 11 8.54 9.66 -4.46
N GLU A 12 9.31 9.06 -3.54
CA GLU A 12 8.84 8.14 -2.48
C GLU A 12 7.88 7.03 -2.96
N THR A 13 8.01 6.63 -4.22
CA THR A 13 7.16 5.61 -4.85
C THR A 13 7.73 4.21 -4.61
N ALA A 14 9.06 4.07 -4.68
CA ALA A 14 9.72 2.79 -4.54
C ALA A 14 9.48 2.13 -3.18
N ILE A 15 9.44 2.92 -2.08
CA ILE A 15 9.22 2.40 -0.71
C ILE A 15 7.87 1.66 -0.55
N ARG A 16 6.91 1.91 -1.44
CA ARG A 16 5.56 1.33 -1.39
C ARG A 16 5.50 -0.07 -1.98
N ILE A 17 6.55 -0.56 -2.65
CA ILE A 17 6.53 -1.90 -3.24
C ILE A 17 6.65 -3.00 -2.18
N ASP A 18 7.44 -2.77 -1.13
CA ASP A 18 7.70 -3.79 -0.10
C ASP A 18 6.43 -4.17 0.67
N PRO A 19 5.58 -3.24 1.12
CA PRO A 19 4.30 -3.60 1.73
C PRO A 19 3.38 -4.41 0.81
N ILE A 20 3.37 -4.11 -0.49
CA ILE A 20 2.59 -4.89 -1.47
C ILE A 20 3.15 -6.31 -1.60
N ALA A 21 4.47 -6.45 -1.69
CA ALA A 21 5.12 -7.76 -1.77
C ALA A 21 4.78 -8.61 -0.54
N VAL A 22 4.86 -8.03 0.66
CA VAL A 22 4.44 -8.68 1.90
C VAL A 22 2.95 -9.04 1.86
N ALA A 23 2.08 -8.15 1.40
CA ALA A 23 0.64 -8.43 1.35
C ALA A 23 0.30 -9.58 0.39
N ILE A 24 1.01 -9.70 -0.74
CA ILE A 24 0.87 -10.81 -1.67
C ILE A 24 1.39 -12.11 -1.05
N ASP A 25 2.58 -12.10 -0.44
CA ASP A 25 3.16 -13.26 0.26
C ASP A 25 2.21 -13.80 1.34
N ARG A 26 1.54 -12.88 2.06
CA ARG A 26 0.58 -13.22 3.11
C ARG A 26 -0.82 -13.55 2.59
N GLY A 27 -1.05 -13.46 1.28
CA GLY A 27 -2.35 -13.76 0.67
C GLY A 27 -3.46 -12.79 1.06
N MET A 28 -3.11 -11.55 1.41
CA MET A 28 -4.07 -10.56 1.91
C MET A 28 -5.15 -10.20 0.87
N THR A 29 -6.30 -9.80 1.39
CA THR A 29 -7.39 -9.15 0.66
C THR A 29 -7.18 -7.63 0.59
N THR A 30 -7.96 -6.95 -0.26
CA THR A 30 -7.95 -5.48 -0.36
C THR A 30 -8.48 -4.83 0.92
N ASP A 31 -9.47 -5.44 1.58
CA ASP A 31 -9.94 -5.00 2.88
C ASP A 31 -8.85 -5.07 3.95
N GLU A 32 -8.18 -6.21 4.09
CA GLU A 32 -7.09 -6.38 5.06
C GLU A 32 -5.94 -5.39 4.80
N LEU A 33 -5.58 -5.18 3.53
CA LEU A 33 -4.55 -4.19 3.15
C LEU A 33 -4.98 -2.76 3.48
N GLY A 34 -6.27 -2.44 3.34
CA GLY A 34 -6.82 -1.13 3.69
C GLY A 34 -6.84 -0.85 5.20
N PHE A 35 -6.78 -1.88 6.03
CA PHE A 35 -6.67 -1.78 7.49
C PHE A 35 -5.25 -2.03 8.01
N ALA A 36 -4.27 -2.26 7.14
CA ALA A 36 -2.87 -2.39 7.53
C ALA A 36 -2.34 -1.05 8.07
N ASP A 37 -1.58 -1.12 9.16
CA ASP A 37 -1.00 0.07 9.80
C ASP A 37 0.26 0.52 9.07
N PHE A 38 0.20 1.68 8.43
CA PHE A 38 1.34 2.31 7.76
C PHE A 38 1.85 3.49 8.58
N GLY A 39 3.16 3.53 8.79
CA GLY A 39 3.79 4.61 9.53
C GLY A 39 3.60 5.96 8.83
N TYR A 40 3.04 6.94 9.54
CA TYR A 40 3.02 8.33 9.10
C TYR A 40 4.40 8.96 9.23
N ALA A 41 4.92 9.52 8.14
CA ALA A 41 6.19 10.22 8.12
C ALA A 41 6.12 11.32 7.05
N PRO A 42 5.88 12.61 7.39
CA PRO A 42 5.63 13.67 6.42
C PRO A 42 6.54 13.74 5.17
N PRO A 43 7.87 13.47 5.25
CA PRO A 43 8.71 13.43 4.06
C PRO A 43 8.52 12.19 3.16
N PHE A 44 7.93 11.09 3.66
CA PHE A 44 7.87 9.77 3.01
C PHE A 44 6.44 9.21 2.83
N ALA A 45 5.56 9.41 3.82
CA ALA A 45 4.20 8.87 3.88
C ALA A 45 3.23 9.86 4.57
N GLY A 46 2.09 10.10 3.92
CA GLY A 46 1.00 10.91 4.47
C GLY A 46 0.15 10.16 5.49
N VAL A 47 -0.79 10.85 6.13
CA VAL A 47 -1.74 10.25 7.10
C VAL A 47 -2.56 9.15 6.42
N TRP A 48 -2.97 9.41 5.17
CA TRP A 48 -3.54 8.42 4.28
C TRP A 48 -2.48 8.02 3.28
N ASP A 49 -1.85 6.89 3.53
CA ASP A 49 -0.90 6.31 2.59
C ASP A 49 -1.59 5.96 1.25
N ALA A 50 -0.91 6.14 0.11
CA ALA A 50 -1.50 5.83 -1.20
C ALA A 50 -1.95 4.37 -1.31
N ILE A 51 -1.30 3.44 -0.58
CA ILE A 51 -1.73 2.05 -0.52
C ILE A 51 -3.09 1.93 0.17
N ALA A 52 -3.28 2.62 1.31
CA ALA A 52 -4.56 2.62 2.03
C ALA A 52 -5.70 3.23 1.19
N VAL A 53 -5.40 4.30 0.43
CA VAL A 53 -6.36 4.91 -0.50
C VAL A 53 -6.74 3.93 -1.61
N ALA A 54 -5.76 3.30 -2.26
CA ALA A 54 -5.99 2.35 -3.34
C ALA A 54 -6.75 1.11 -2.86
N ALA A 55 -6.39 0.57 -1.70
CA ALA A 55 -7.05 -0.58 -1.09
C ALA A 55 -8.52 -0.28 -0.77
N ASN A 56 -8.82 0.91 -0.23
CA ASN A 56 -10.19 1.34 0.07
C ASN A 56 -11.04 1.55 -1.21
N ALA A 57 -10.42 2.00 -2.30
CA ALA A 57 -11.10 2.16 -3.59
C ALA A 57 -11.37 0.82 -4.30
N ALA A 58 -10.63 -0.23 -3.95
CA ALA A 58 -10.70 -1.56 -4.56
C ALA A 58 -11.46 -2.60 -3.71
N LYS A 59 -12.33 -2.12 -2.80
CA LYS A 59 -13.25 -2.97 -2.02
C LYS A 59 -14.40 -3.49 -2.89
#